data_AF-A0A364LLM2-F1
#
_entry.id   AF-A0A364LLM2-F1
#
_cell.length_a   1.000
_cell.length_b   1.000
_cell.length_c   1.000
_cell.angle_alpha   90.00
_cell.angle_beta   90.00
_cell.angle_gamma   90.00
#
_symmetry.space_group_name_H-M   'P 1'
#
loop_
_entity.id
_entity.type
_entity.pdbx_description
1 polymer ?
#
loop_
_entity_poly.entity_id
_entity_poly.type
_entity_poly.pdbx_seq_one_letter_code
_entity_poly.pdbx_strand_id
1 'polypeptide(L)'
;MQFSKEALAGLADKSQDAYAALFNDGSIDQPENQAAMDTLEPETLRLIAINVVRTCPKEQLNSLIPQTQHLLRTPASSFTQKLQDAYYVHNRINVITDKPQFAYKAWTQNFKPEAFHKNADFSHELLGNSASQQEKASYLAESTPRASLYSVMQNVRTAFPNTPAETEDSKSIKHSFTQHVKRALQAADHIDSLISCKEDSDLVEHLEKLTKHFATYPTVGTRPVITSAKEDLAKRIAGMNLANRAAACNHLTALCPKDGSNIFTEIADLVKNKVRAAHDHSADSDFEISRQGKDAASKSDAPDSPKLVNPGKLKCGIFGGCSTSKAEDNGDYYSDSDTEEEKKGSCWSWGQ
;
A
#
# COMPACT_ATOMS: atom_id res chain seq x y z
N MET A 1 -36.37 -25.48 -13.97
CA MET A 1 -37.04 -26.00 -12.75
C MET A 1 -37.85 -24.86 -12.12
N GLN A 2 -39.05 -25.09 -11.58
CA GLN A 2 -39.80 -24.03 -10.87
C GLN A 2 -39.39 -23.98 -9.40
N PHE A 3 -38.97 -22.82 -8.92
CA PHE A 3 -38.57 -22.60 -7.54
C PHE A 3 -39.72 -22.06 -6.68
N SER A 4 -39.82 -22.54 -5.43
CA SER A 4 -40.59 -21.85 -4.40
C SER A 4 -39.81 -20.65 -3.84
N LYS A 5 -40.52 -19.75 -3.15
CA LYS A 5 -39.91 -18.61 -2.46
C LYS A 5 -38.85 -19.06 -1.45
N GLU A 6 -39.14 -20.11 -0.69
CA GLU A 6 -38.25 -20.66 0.34
C GLU A 6 -37.00 -21.28 -0.30
N ALA A 7 -37.15 -21.96 -1.45
CA ALA A 7 -36.02 -22.53 -2.17
C ALA A 7 -35.07 -21.45 -2.71
N LEU A 8 -35.61 -20.35 -3.25
CA LEU A 8 -34.80 -19.21 -3.68
C LEU A 8 -34.12 -18.51 -2.50
N ALA A 9 -34.83 -18.30 -1.39
CA ALA A 9 -34.25 -17.71 -0.19
C ALA A 9 -33.09 -18.57 0.37
N GLY A 10 -33.20 -19.90 0.26
CA GLY A 10 -32.13 -20.83 0.63
C GLY A 10 -30.83 -20.63 -0.15
N LEU A 11 -30.87 -20.09 -1.38
CA LEU A 11 -29.68 -19.79 -2.18
C LEU A 11 -28.83 -18.63 -1.62
N ALA A 12 -29.34 -17.88 -0.65
CA ALA A 12 -28.57 -16.88 0.08
C ALA A 12 -27.51 -17.51 1.00
N ASP A 13 -27.66 -18.79 1.36
CA ASP A 13 -26.68 -19.53 2.16
C ASP A 13 -25.42 -19.83 1.34
N LYS A 14 -24.25 -19.50 1.92
CA LYS A 14 -22.93 -19.71 1.30
C LYS A 14 -22.61 -21.17 1.02
N SER A 15 -23.30 -22.12 1.66
CA SER A 15 -23.09 -23.55 1.41
C SER A 15 -23.73 -24.03 0.09
N GLN A 16 -24.62 -23.23 -0.50
CA GLN A 16 -25.34 -23.57 -1.72
C GLN A 16 -24.59 -23.09 -2.97
N ASP A 17 -24.65 -23.87 -4.04
CA ASP A 17 -24.19 -23.43 -5.36
C ASP A 17 -25.30 -22.67 -6.09
N ALA A 18 -25.44 -21.38 -5.74
CA ALA A 18 -26.47 -20.51 -6.30
C ALA A 18 -26.30 -20.29 -7.81
N TYR A 19 -25.06 -20.26 -8.31
CA TYR A 19 -24.81 -20.16 -9.75
C TYR A 19 -25.37 -21.38 -10.49
N ALA A 20 -24.98 -22.59 -10.07
CA ALA A 20 -25.46 -23.82 -10.70
C ALA A 20 -27.00 -23.92 -10.64
N ALA A 21 -27.60 -23.56 -9.51
CA ALA A 21 -29.05 -23.64 -9.32
C ALA A 21 -29.83 -22.69 -10.25
N LEU A 22 -29.32 -21.49 -10.50
CA LEU A 22 -30.05 -20.45 -11.26
C LEU A 22 -29.69 -20.43 -12.74
N PHE A 23 -28.46 -20.78 -13.12
CA PHE A 23 -27.92 -20.53 -14.46
C PHE A 23 -27.62 -21.80 -15.28
N ASN A 24 -27.43 -22.99 -14.69
CA ASN A 24 -27.03 -24.18 -15.47
C ASN A 24 -28.10 -24.66 -16.46
N ASP A 25 -29.38 -24.52 -16.14
CA ASP A 25 -30.51 -24.95 -16.98
C ASP A 25 -31.37 -23.77 -17.49
N GLY A 26 -30.90 -22.53 -17.29
CA GLY A 26 -31.66 -21.32 -17.62
C GLY A 26 -32.87 -21.07 -16.72
N SER A 27 -32.96 -21.69 -15.53
CA SER A 27 -34.10 -21.51 -14.63
C SER A 27 -34.38 -20.06 -14.24
N ILE A 28 -33.36 -19.19 -14.18
CA ILE A 28 -33.54 -17.76 -13.90
C ILE A 28 -34.35 -17.01 -14.98
N ASP A 29 -34.42 -17.54 -16.20
CA ASP A 29 -35.16 -16.95 -17.31
C ASP A 29 -36.64 -17.35 -17.32
N GLN A 30 -37.07 -18.27 -16.44
CA GLN A 30 -38.47 -18.66 -16.33
C GLN A 30 -39.29 -17.55 -15.62
N PRO A 31 -40.38 -17.04 -16.24
CA PRO A 31 -41.17 -15.94 -15.67
C PRO A 31 -41.69 -16.19 -14.25
N GLU A 32 -42.04 -17.45 -13.93
CA GLU A 32 -42.52 -17.84 -12.61
C GLU A 32 -41.45 -17.70 -11.54
N ASN A 33 -40.19 -18.00 -11.89
CA ASN A 33 -39.04 -17.87 -10.99
C ASN A 33 -38.64 -16.41 -10.81
N GLN A 34 -38.77 -15.59 -11.84
CA GLN A 34 -38.58 -14.14 -11.75
C GLN A 34 -39.62 -13.51 -10.82
N ALA A 35 -40.91 -13.87 -10.99
CA ALA A 35 -41.97 -13.42 -10.11
C ALA A 35 -41.73 -13.84 -8.66
N ALA A 36 -41.25 -15.06 -8.41
CA ALA A 36 -40.90 -15.53 -7.07
C ALA A 36 -39.72 -14.75 -6.46
N MET A 37 -38.67 -14.47 -7.25
CA MET A 37 -37.53 -13.62 -6.86
C MET A 37 -37.99 -12.22 -6.47
N ASP A 38 -38.91 -11.62 -7.21
CA ASP A 38 -39.42 -10.27 -6.93
C ASP A 38 -40.21 -10.18 -5.61
N THR A 39 -40.61 -11.30 -5.01
CA THR A 39 -41.25 -11.34 -3.67
C THR A 39 -40.26 -11.44 -2.50
N LEU A 40 -38.96 -11.57 -2.78
CA LEU A 40 -37.93 -11.69 -1.76
C LEU A 40 -37.50 -10.33 -1.22
N GLU A 41 -37.07 -10.31 0.04
CA GLU A 41 -36.54 -9.11 0.66
C GLU A 41 -35.27 -8.62 -0.08
N PRO A 42 -35.06 -7.29 -0.20
CA PRO A 42 -33.91 -6.72 -0.91
C PRO A 42 -32.54 -7.21 -0.41
N GLU A 43 -32.45 -7.56 0.88
CA GLU A 43 -31.24 -8.10 1.49
C GLU A 43 -31.03 -9.57 1.13
N THR A 44 -32.09 -10.38 1.06
CA THR A 44 -32.00 -11.77 0.57
C THR A 44 -31.55 -11.80 -0.88
N LEU A 45 -32.12 -10.93 -1.73
CA LEU A 45 -31.68 -10.77 -3.12
C LEU A 45 -30.20 -10.37 -3.24
N ARG A 46 -29.72 -9.49 -2.35
CA ARG A 46 -28.30 -9.11 -2.28
C ARG A 46 -27.42 -10.31 -1.95
N LEU A 47 -27.79 -11.10 -0.95
CA LEU A 47 -27.03 -12.28 -0.53
C LEU A 47 -27.02 -13.37 -1.60
N ILE A 48 -28.15 -13.62 -2.26
CA ILE A 48 -28.21 -14.54 -3.42
C ILE A 48 -27.28 -14.04 -4.53
N ALA A 49 -27.33 -12.75 -4.88
CA ALA A 49 -26.48 -12.17 -5.90
C ALA A 49 -24.98 -12.31 -5.58
N ILE A 50 -24.58 -12.06 -4.33
CA ILE A 50 -23.22 -12.32 -3.85
C ILE A 50 -22.87 -13.80 -4.01
N ASN A 51 -23.76 -14.69 -3.61
CA ASN A 51 -23.49 -16.12 -3.64
C ASN A 51 -23.38 -16.65 -5.08
N VAL A 52 -24.19 -16.14 -6.00
CA VAL A 52 -24.04 -16.43 -7.44
C VAL A 52 -22.66 -16.02 -7.95
N VAL A 53 -22.21 -14.79 -7.64
CA VAL A 53 -20.87 -14.33 -8.05
C VAL A 53 -19.77 -15.15 -7.39
N ARG A 54 -19.98 -15.59 -6.14
CA ARG A 54 -19.04 -16.43 -5.39
C ARG A 54 -18.87 -17.82 -6.02
N THR A 55 -19.96 -18.48 -6.41
CA THR A 55 -19.92 -19.86 -6.91
C THR A 55 -19.81 -19.95 -8.44
N CYS A 56 -19.93 -18.83 -9.14
CA CYS A 56 -19.74 -18.78 -10.59
C CYS A 56 -18.27 -19.11 -10.99
N PRO A 57 -18.07 -20.04 -11.93
CA PRO A 57 -16.74 -20.33 -12.48
C PRO A 57 -16.07 -19.08 -13.07
N LYS A 58 -14.75 -18.94 -12.87
CA LYS A 58 -14.01 -17.73 -13.27
C LYS A 58 -14.11 -17.45 -14.77
N GLU A 59 -14.14 -18.48 -15.58
CA GLU A 59 -14.24 -18.43 -17.04
C GLU A 59 -15.62 -17.88 -17.48
N GLN A 60 -16.64 -18.09 -16.66
CA GLN A 60 -18.03 -17.74 -16.94
C GLN A 60 -18.47 -16.42 -16.31
N LEU A 61 -17.70 -15.88 -15.36
CA LEU A 61 -17.97 -14.58 -14.72
C LEU A 61 -18.07 -13.43 -15.74
N ASN A 62 -17.21 -13.41 -16.76
CA ASN A 62 -17.26 -12.38 -17.81
C ASN A 62 -18.52 -12.50 -18.68
N SER A 63 -19.05 -13.71 -18.84
CA SER A 63 -20.31 -13.98 -19.54
C SER A 63 -21.53 -13.88 -18.63
N LEU A 64 -21.38 -13.78 -17.31
CA LEU A 64 -22.49 -13.69 -16.36
C LEU A 64 -23.39 -12.48 -16.67
N ILE A 65 -22.80 -11.31 -16.95
CA ILE A 65 -23.57 -10.11 -17.32
C ILE A 65 -24.18 -10.21 -18.73
N PRO A 66 -23.44 -10.63 -19.79
CA PRO A 66 -24.03 -10.91 -21.10
C PRO A 66 -25.11 -12.00 -21.12
N GLN A 67 -25.02 -13.05 -20.30
CA GLN A 67 -26.02 -14.11 -20.18
C GLN A 67 -27.32 -13.59 -19.55
N THR A 68 -27.23 -12.53 -18.73
CA THR A 68 -28.40 -11.79 -18.24
C THR A 68 -28.99 -10.82 -19.28
N GLN A 69 -28.63 -10.88 -20.57
CA GLN A 69 -29.16 -9.97 -21.60
C GLN A 69 -30.69 -10.03 -21.77
N HIS A 70 -31.35 -11.14 -21.42
CA HIS A 70 -32.82 -11.18 -21.33
C HIS A 70 -33.36 -10.40 -20.11
N LEU A 71 -32.64 -10.41 -18.97
CA LEU A 71 -32.92 -9.53 -17.82
C LEU A 71 -32.56 -8.06 -18.09
N LEU A 72 -31.74 -7.75 -19.10
CA LEU A 72 -31.49 -6.38 -19.59
C LEU A 72 -32.59 -5.89 -20.56
N ARG A 73 -33.38 -6.79 -21.16
CA ARG A 73 -34.54 -6.42 -21.99
C ARG A 73 -35.74 -5.96 -21.16
N THR A 74 -35.79 -6.36 -19.89
CA THR A 74 -36.66 -5.77 -18.88
C THR A 74 -35.83 -4.77 -18.07
N PRO A 75 -35.86 -3.47 -18.39
CA PRO A 75 -35.29 -2.49 -17.48
C PRO A 75 -36.02 -2.64 -16.14
N ALA A 76 -35.30 -2.99 -15.05
CA ALA A 76 -35.74 -2.92 -13.64
C ALA A 76 -36.05 -4.20 -12.82
N SER A 77 -35.40 -5.37 -13.00
CA SER A 77 -35.44 -6.40 -11.93
C SER A 77 -34.44 -6.06 -10.80
N SER A 78 -34.93 -6.04 -9.54
CA SER A 78 -34.13 -5.69 -8.36
C SER A 78 -32.91 -6.61 -8.21
N PHE A 79 -33.09 -7.91 -8.51
CA PHE A 79 -32.02 -8.90 -8.48
C PHE A 79 -30.88 -8.60 -9.47
N THR A 80 -31.20 -8.19 -10.70
CA THR A 80 -30.17 -7.89 -11.72
C THR A 80 -29.25 -6.77 -11.27
N GLN A 81 -29.81 -5.73 -10.65
CA GLN A 81 -28.99 -4.63 -10.10
C GLN A 81 -28.07 -5.13 -8.97
N LYS A 82 -28.57 -5.99 -8.07
CA LYS A 82 -27.75 -6.60 -7.01
C LYS A 82 -26.64 -7.47 -7.58
N LEU A 83 -26.92 -8.24 -8.62
CA LEU A 83 -25.93 -9.08 -9.30
C LEU A 83 -24.84 -8.25 -9.97
N GLN A 84 -25.21 -7.14 -10.63
CA GLN A 84 -24.25 -6.20 -11.22
C GLN A 84 -23.36 -5.55 -10.15
N ASP A 85 -23.94 -5.14 -9.02
CA ASP A 85 -23.19 -4.54 -7.92
C ASP A 85 -22.20 -5.56 -7.30
N ALA A 86 -22.64 -6.80 -7.06
CA ALA A 86 -21.80 -7.88 -6.52
C ALA A 86 -20.66 -8.23 -7.49
N TYR A 87 -20.97 -8.37 -8.78
CA TYR A 87 -19.95 -8.63 -9.81
C TYR A 87 -18.95 -7.47 -9.90
N TYR A 88 -19.43 -6.23 -9.85
CA TYR A 88 -18.59 -5.05 -9.88
C TYR A 88 -17.58 -5.04 -8.72
N VAL A 89 -18.04 -5.33 -7.50
CA VAL A 89 -17.18 -5.43 -6.31
C VAL A 89 -16.16 -6.54 -6.47
N HIS A 90 -16.59 -7.74 -6.86
CA HIS A 90 -15.72 -8.89 -7.07
C HIS A 90 -14.62 -8.60 -8.10
N ASN A 91 -15.00 -8.10 -9.28
CA ASN A 91 -14.04 -7.76 -10.33
C ASN A 91 -13.05 -6.68 -9.89
N ARG A 92 -13.51 -5.64 -9.19
CA ARG A 92 -12.63 -4.57 -8.70
C ARG A 92 -11.62 -5.10 -7.69
N ILE A 93 -12.06 -5.90 -6.71
CA ILE A 93 -11.16 -6.47 -5.72
C ILE A 93 -10.17 -7.42 -6.38
N ASN A 94 -10.59 -8.25 -7.33
CA ASN A 94 -9.67 -9.12 -8.07
C ASN A 94 -8.63 -8.33 -8.87
N VAL A 95 -8.98 -7.19 -9.47
CA VAL A 95 -7.98 -6.32 -10.10
C VAL A 95 -6.99 -5.77 -9.06
N ILE A 96 -7.47 -5.42 -7.87
CA ILE A 96 -6.62 -4.92 -6.77
C ILE A 96 -5.68 -6.02 -6.25
N THR A 97 -6.15 -7.26 -6.15
CA THR A 97 -5.38 -8.38 -5.58
C THR A 97 -4.48 -9.06 -6.60
N ASP A 98 -4.99 -9.32 -7.80
CA ASP A 98 -4.34 -10.19 -8.78
C ASP A 98 -3.52 -9.37 -9.80
N LYS A 99 -3.78 -8.07 -9.91
CA LYS A 99 -3.13 -7.16 -10.86
C LYS A 99 -2.69 -5.86 -10.18
N PRO A 100 -1.75 -5.91 -9.21
CA PRO A 100 -1.38 -4.78 -8.37
C PRO A 100 -0.91 -3.54 -9.14
N GLN A 101 -0.33 -3.71 -10.33
CA GLN A 101 0.07 -2.62 -11.23
C GLN A 101 -1.11 -1.78 -11.78
N PHE A 102 -2.33 -2.32 -11.74
CA PHE A 102 -3.55 -1.64 -12.16
C PHE A 102 -4.48 -1.27 -10.99
N ALA A 103 -4.07 -1.56 -9.75
CA ALA A 103 -4.90 -1.33 -8.56
C ALA A 103 -5.34 0.13 -8.41
N TYR A 104 -4.45 1.11 -8.65
CA TYR A 104 -4.83 2.53 -8.57
C TYR A 104 -5.88 2.92 -9.63
N LYS A 105 -5.83 2.32 -10.83
CA LYS A 105 -6.86 2.53 -11.87
C LYS A 105 -8.19 1.93 -11.43
N ALA A 106 -8.14 0.75 -10.77
CA ALA A 106 -9.32 0.12 -10.21
C ALA A 106 -10.01 1.01 -9.16
N TRP A 107 -9.25 1.84 -8.43
CA TRP A 107 -9.80 2.79 -7.47
C TRP A 107 -10.23 4.13 -8.06
N THR A 108 -9.73 4.54 -9.22
CA THR A 108 -9.95 5.89 -9.76
C THR A 108 -10.92 5.93 -10.94
N GLN A 109 -10.88 4.94 -11.84
CA GLN A 109 -11.66 4.97 -13.09
C GLN A 109 -13.02 4.32 -12.92
N ASN A 110 -14.11 5.06 -13.17
CA ASN A 110 -15.50 4.58 -13.07
C ASN A 110 -15.75 3.87 -11.72
N PHE A 111 -15.20 4.43 -10.64
CA PHE A 111 -15.32 3.88 -9.30
C PHE A 111 -16.73 4.14 -8.75
N LYS A 112 -17.41 3.10 -8.26
CA LYS A 112 -18.77 3.15 -7.71
C LYS A 112 -18.72 2.85 -6.20
N PRO A 113 -18.49 3.85 -5.34
CA PRO A 113 -18.37 3.63 -3.90
C PRO A 113 -19.63 3.03 -3.27
N GLU A 114 -20.81 3.34 -3.81
CA GLU A 114 -22.09 2.87 -3.29
C GLU A 114 -22.25 1.35 -3.41
N ALA A 115 -21.67 0.75 -4.46
CA ALA A 115 -21.66 -0.71 -4.64
C ALA A 115 -20.79 -1.40 -3.56
N PHE A 116 -19.68 -0.79 -3.16
CA PHE A 116 -18.84 -1.26 -2.07
C PHE A 116 -19.51 -1.10 -0.71
N HIS A 117 -20.17 0.04 -0.45
CA HIS A 117 -20.93 0.26 0.78
C HIS A 117 -21.97 -0.83 1.03
N LYS A 118 -22.78 -1.11 0.01
CA LYS A 118 -23.86 -2.08 0.09
C LYS A 118 -23.34 -3.52 0.21
N ASN A 119 -22.10 -3.79 -0.17
CA ASN A 119 -21.49 -5.12 -0.15
C ASN A 119 -20.16 -5.11 0.63
N ALA A 120 -20.12 -4.38 1.75
CA ALA A 120 -18.91 -4.19 2.54
C ALA A 120 -18.42 -5.51 3.15
N ASP A 121 -19.36 -6.37 3.58
CA ASP A 121 -19.12 -7.73 4.07
C ASP A 121 -18.42 -8.60 3.02
N PHE A 122 -18.96 -8.64 1.80
CA PHE A 122 -18.38 -9.39 0.70
C PHE A 122 -17.03 -8.82 0.26
N SER A 123 -16.92 -7.49 0.25
CA SER A 123 -15.65 -6.82 -0.04
C SER A 123 -14.57 -7.18 0.99
N HIS A 124 -14.93 -7.22 2.28
CA HIS A 124 -14.02 -7.59 3.36
C HIS A 124 -13.59 -9.06 3.26
N GLU A 125 -14.52 -9.95 2.94
CA GLU A 125 -14.24 -11.37 2.67
C GLU A 125 -13.19 -11.53 1.56
N LEU A 126 -13.37 -10.85 0.42
CA LEU A 126 -12.43 -10.90 -0.71
C LEU A 126 -11.07 -10.25 -0.40
N LEU A 127 -11.06 -9.21 0.45
CA LEU A 127 -9.82 -8.59 0.91
C LEU A 127 -9.05 -9.49 1.90
N GLY A 128 -9.68 -10.50 2.49
CA GLY A 128 -9.04 -11.45 3.39
C GLY A 128 -8.75 -10.86 4.77
N ASN A 129 -7.86 -11.51 5.52
CA ASN A 129 -7.55 -11.11 6.89
C ASN A 129 -6.69 -9.83 6.97
N SER A 130 -6.41 -9.36 8.19
CA SER A 130 -5.65 -8.13 8.41
C SER A 130 -4.25 -8.14 7.78
N ALA A 131 -3.58 -9.30 7.75
CA ALA A 131 -2.25 -9.41 7.13
C ALA A 131 -2.35 -9.27 5.60
N SER A 132 -3.32 -9.94 4.97
CA SER A 132 -3.60 -9.78 3.54
C SER A 132 -4.00 -8.35 3.18
N GLN A 133 -4.78 -7.69 4.04
CA GLN A 133 -5.16 -6.27 3.86
C GLN A 133 -3.96 -5.33 3.93
N GLN A 134 -3.02 -5.58 4.84
CA GLN A 134 -1.78 -4.81 4.96
C GLN A 134 -0.90 -4.97 3.70
N GLU A 135 -0.72 -6.20 3.23
CA GLU A 135 0.03 -6.50 2.01
C GLU A 135 -0.58 -5.81 0.78
N LYS A 136 -1.90 -5.93 0.60
CA LYS A 136 -2.64 -5.26 -0.48
C LYS A 136 -2.51 -3.73 -0.42
N ALA A 137 -2.52 -3.15 0.79
CA ALA A 137 -2.30 -1.72 0.97
C ALA A 137 -0.87 -1.30 0.60
N SER A 138 0.13 -2.12 0.89
CA SER A 138 1.53 -1.89 0.51
C SER A 138 1.69 -1.85 -1.01
N TYR A 139 1.20 -2.88 -1.70
CA TYR A 139 1.23 -2.96 -3.16
C TYR A 139 0.49 -1.80 -3.82
N LEU A 140 -0.69 -1.44 -3.30
CA LEU A 140 -1.44 -0.29 -3.79
C LEU A 140 -0.63 1.00 -3.63
N ALA A 141 0.02 1.20 -2.48
CA ALA A 141 0.84 2.39 -2.27
C ALA A 141 1.98 2.44 -3.28
N GLU A 142 2.76 1.37 -3.42
CA GLU A 142 3.88 1.26 -4.36
C GLU A 142 3.51 1.57 -5.81
N SER A 143 2.38 1.04 -6.29
CA SER A 143 1.95 1.19 -7.68
C SER A 143 1.19 2.50 -7.96
N THR A 144 0.77 3.24 -6.93
CA THR A 144 -0.01 4.48 -7.10
C THR A 144 0.89 5.66 -7.45
N PRO A 145 0.70 6.31 -8.62
CA PRO A 145 1.40 7.54 -8.97
C PRO A 145 1.05 8.68 -8.02
N ARG A 146 2.00 9.59 -7.76
CA ARG A 146 1.82 10.73 -6.84
C ARG A 146 0.52 11.49 -7.08
N ALA A 147 0.24 11.82 -8.34
CA ALA A 147 -0.95 12.57 -8.74
C ALA A 147 -2.29 11.88 -8.40
N SER A 148 -2.26 10.55 -8.17
CA SER A 148 -3.44 9.75 -7.86
C SER A 148 -3.58 9.41 -6.37
N LEU A 149 -2.56 9.64 -5.53
CA LEU A 149 -2.55 9.24 -4.11
C LEU A 149 -3.79 9.76 -3.35
N TYR A 150 -4.10 11.05 -3.50
CA TYR A 150 -5.24 11.67 -2.82
C TYR A 150 -6.58 11.08 -3.29
N SER A 151 -6.77 10.91 -4.61
CA SER A 151 -7.99 10.36 -5.18
C SER A 151 -8.23 8.91 -4.73
N VAL A 152 -7.19 8.08 -4.75
CA VAL A 152 -7.27 6.69 -4.27
C VAL A 152 -7.63 6.66 -2.78
N MET A 153 -6.96 7.46 -1.94
CA MET A 153 -7.26 7.53 -0.51
C MET A 153 -8.72 7.94 -0.25
N GLN A 154 -9.22 8.92 -0.99
CA GLN A 154 -10.60 9.39 -0.84
C GLN A 154 -11.62 8.35 -1.31
N ASN A 155 -11.36 7.66 -2.42
CA ASN A 155 -12.26 6.63 -2.93
C ASN A 155 -12.31 5.41 -2.00
N VAL A 156 -11.19 5.00 -1.42
CA VAL A 156 -11.15 3.91 -0.43
C VAL A 156 -11.91 4.30 0.84
N ARG A 157 -11.72 5.52 1.34
CA ARG A 157 -12.51 6.05 2.48
C ARG A 157 -14.01 6.07 2.17
N THR A 158 -14.36 6.42 0.94
CA THR A 158 -15.74 6.47 0.47
C THR A 158 -16.25 5.08 0.07
N ALA A 159 -15.44 4.02 0.04
CA ALA A 159 -15.91 2.64 -0.18
C ALA A 159 -16.14 1.88 1.13
N PHE A 160 -15.49 2.32 2.21
CA PHE A 160 -15.56 1.72 3.54
C PHE A 160 -15.69 2.81 4.60
N PRO A 161 -16.92 3.31 4.84
CA PRO A 161 -17.17 4.39 5.78
C PRO A 161 -16.96 3.86 7.20
N ASN A 162 -16.66 4.76 8.12
CA ASN A 162 -16.52 4.35 9.52
C ASN A 162 -17.89 3.95 10.07
N THR A 163 -17.93 2.87 10.83
CA THR A 163 -19.16 2.42 11.49
C THR A 163 -19.29 3.17 12.81
N PRO A 164 -20.43 3.84 13.11
CA PRO A 164 -20.67 4.38 14.44
C PRO A 164 -20.67 3.22 15.45
N ALA A 165 -19.96 3.39 16.56
CA ALA A 165 -20.01 2.44 17.66
C ALA A 165 -21.30 2.66 18.45
N GLU A 166 -21.98 1.59 18.86
CA GLU A 166 -23.24 1.62 19.63
C GLU A 166 -23.07 2.05 21.10
N THR A 167 -21.86 2.41 21.53
CA THR A 167 -21.55 2.76 22.93
C THR A 167 -21.56 4.27 23.17
N GLU A 168 -21.94 4.67 24.38
CA GLU A 168 -22.27 6.07 24.78
C GLU A 168 -21.13 7.09 24.54
N ASP A 169 -19.89 6.66 24.38
CA ASP A 169 -18.75 7.48 23.96
C ASP A 169 -18.42 7.27 22.47
N SER A 170 -19.36 7.62 21.59
CA SER A 170 -19.39 7.25 20.15
C SER A 170 -18.19 7.69 19.31
N LYS A 171 -17.06 6.98 19.47
CA LYS A 171 -15.93 7.00 18.53
C LYS A 171 -16.25 6.05 17.38
N SER A 172 -16.28 6.57 16.15
CA SER A 172 -16.48 5.74 14.96
C SER A 172 -15.36 4.70 14.83
N ILE A 173 -15.72 3.43 14.66
CA ILE A 173 -14.76 2.36 14.38
C ILE A 173 -14.32 2.51 12.92
N LYS A 174 -13.02 2.71 12.73
CA LYS A 174 -12.43 2.83 11.39
C LYS A 174 -12.24 1.45 10.80
N HIS A 175 -12.64 1.28 9.54
CA HIS A 175 -12.40 0.04 8.80
C HIS A 175 -10.91 -0.26 8.68
N SER A 176 -10.50 -1.49 9.00
CA SER A 176 -9.08 -1.91 9.05
C SER A 176 -8.36 -1.66 7.73
N PHE A 177 -8.94 -2.07 6.61
CA PHE A 177 -8.36 -1.86 5.29
C PHE A 177 -8.15 -0.36 4.98
N THR A 178 -9.11 0.50 5.34
CA THR A 178 -9.01 1.95 5.13
C THR A 178 -7.84 2.54 5.93
N GLN A 179 -7.61 2.04 7.15
CA GLN A 179 -6.45 2.45 7.94
C GLN A 179 -5.12 2.02 7.30
N HIS A 180 -5.06 0.78 6.80
CA HIS A 180 -3.87 0.27 6.14
C HIS A 180 -3.53 1.08 4.89
N VAL A 181 -4.52 1.26 4.01
CA VAL A 181 -4.36 2.07 2.79
C VAL A 181 -3.97 3.50 3.12
N LYS A 182 -4.62 4.13 4.10
CA LYS A 182 -4.27 5.49 4.50
C LYS A 182 -2.80 5.60 4.89
N ARG A 183 -2.32 4.72 5.78
CA ARG A 183 -0.92 4.77 6.25
C ARG A 183 0.07 4.49 5.14
N ALA A 184 -0.23 3.51 4.28
CA ALA A 184 0.64 3.14 3.16
C ALA A 184 0.73 4.28 2.12
N LEU A 185 -0.40 4.90 1.76
CA LEU A 185 -0.42 6.05 0.83
C LEU A 185 0.21 7.30 1.43
N GLN A 186 0.10 7.53 2.74
CA GLN A 186 0.82 8.60 3.42
C GLN A 186 2.34 8.38 3.41
N ALA A 187 2.79 7.14 3.60
CA ALA A 187 4.21 6.80 3.45
C ALA A 187 4.70 7.08 2.02
N ALA A 188 3.92 6.69 1.01
CA ALA A 188 4.23 6.97 -0.40
C ALA A 188 4.30 8.48 -0.69
N ASP A 189 3.35 9.27 -0.18
CA ASP A 189 3.34 10.73 -0.34
C ASP A 189 4.58 11.39 0.27
N HIS A 190 4.98 10.96 1.48
CA HIS A 190 6.18 11.47 2.13
C HIS A 190 7.45 11.10 1.37
N ILE A 191 7.53 9.87 0.85
CA ILE A 191 8.66 9.43 0.00
C ILE A 191 8.76 10.29 -1.25
N ASP A 192 7.66 10.48 -1.97
CA ASP A 192 7.64 11.30 -3.18
C ASP A 192 7.97 12.78 -2.88
N SER A 193 7.61 13.25 -1.69
CA SER A 193 7.85 14.63 -1.24
C SER A 193 9.31 14.91 -0.91
N LEU A 194 10.10 13.91 -0.49
CA LEU A 194 11.55 14.06 -0.24
C LEU A 194 12.29 14.64 -1.45
N ILE A 195 11.83 14.31 -2.66
CA ILE A 195 12.47 14.70 -3.91
C ILE A 195 12.04 16.11 -4.33
N SER A 196 10.80 16.51 -4.03
CA SER A 196 10.24 17.79 -4.46
C SER A 196 10.36 18.93 -3.45
N CYS A 197 10.59 18.62 -2.17
CA CYS A 197 10.67 19.63 -1.13
C CYS A 197 11.87 20.57 -1.38
N LYS A 198 11.71 21.87 -1.12
CA LYS A 198 12.75 22.87 -1.40
C LYS A 198 13.61 23.16 -0.19
N GLU A 199 13.01 23.20 0.98
CA GLU A 199 13.68 23.53 2.24
C GLU A 199 14.22 22.26 2.92
N ASP A 200 15.37 22.37 3.57
CA ASP A 200 15.97 21.25 4.31
C ASP A 200 15.14 20.86 5.53
N SER A 201 14.48 21.83 6.17
CA SER A 201 13.53 21.59 7.28
C SER A 201 12.38 20.68 6.84
N ASP A 202 11.84 20.93 5.64
CA ASP A 202 10.72 20.16 5.10
C ASP A 202 11.16 18.73 4.79
N LEU A 203 12.38 18.55 4.28
CA LEU A 203 12.96 17.23 4.05
C LEU A 203 13.05 16.44 5.37
N VAL A 204 13.56 17.07 6.43
CA VAL A 204 13.64 16.45 7.76
C VAL A 204 12.26 16.10 8.30
N GLU A 205 11.28 16.99 8.15
CA GLU A 205 9.90 16.73 8.57
C GLU A 205 9.28 15.53 7.84
N HIS A 206 9.51 15.41 6.53
CA HIS A 206 9.05 14.27 5.74
C HIS A 206 9.73 12.96 6.14
N LEU A 207 11.04 12.98 6.43
CA LEU A 207 11.74 11.82 6.97
C LEU A 207 11.16 11.42 8.34
N GLU A 208 10.90 12.38 9.23
CA GLU A 208 10.29 12.10 10.53
C GLU A 208 8.89 11.45 10.35
N LYS A 209 8.03 12.03 9.52
CA LYS A 209 6.69 11.46 9.28
C LYS A 209 6.77 10.07 8.65
N LEU A 210 7.75 9.82 7.78
CA LEU A 210 7.94 8.52 7.16
C LEU A 210 8.29 7.45 8.20
N THR A 211 9.13 7.77 9.20
CA THR A 211 9.50 6.80 10.27
C THR A 211 8.29 6.23 11.02
N LYS A 212 7.19 7.00 11.12
CA LYS A 212 5.94 6.58 11.80
C LYS A 212 5.18 5.49 11.05
N HIS A 213 5.40 5.37 9.75
CA HIS A 213 4.66 4.44 8.88
C HIS A 213 5.54 3.33 8.31
N PHE A 214 6.83 3.61 8.12
CA PHE A 214 7.73 2.76 7.35
C PHE A 214 8.01 1.40 8.01
N ALA A 215 8.03 1.31 9.35
CA ALA A 215 8.17 0.03 10.04
C ALA A 215 7.05 -0.97 9.68
N THR A 216 5.87 -0.47 9.30
CA THR A 216 4.74 -1.30 8.87
C THR A 216 4.69 -1.50 7.35
N TYR A 217 5.24 -0.56 6.58
CA TYR A 217 5.23 -0.57 5.10
C TYR A 217 6.63 -0.33 4.52
N PRO A 218 7.61 -1.21 4.82
CA PRO A 218 9.01 -0.99 4.41
C PRO A 218 9.20 -1.08 2.89
N THR A 219 8.33 -1.82 2.20
CA THR A 219 8.40 -2.02 0.75
C THR A 219 8.07 -0.76 -0.04
N VAL A 220 7.42 0.26 0.56
CA VAL A 220 7.21 1.56 -0.10
C VAL A 220 8.55 2.25 -0.44
N GLY A 221 9.65 1.85 0.21
CA GLY A 221 11.00 2.29 -0.16
C GLY A 221 11.47 1.83 -1.55
N THR A 222 10.79 0.89 -2.21
CA THR A 222 11.16 0.41 -3.56
C THR A 222 10.61 1.28 -4.68
N ARG A 223 9.85 2.34 -4.35
CA ARG A 223 9.23 3.24 -5.34
C ARG A 223 10.26 3.73 -6.36
N PRO A 224 9.97 3.66 -7.68
CA PRO A 224 10.95 4.04 -8.71
C PRO A 224 11.53 5.45 -8.54
N VAL A 225 10.70 6.38 -8.08
CA VAL A 225 11.08 7.79 -7.93
C VAL A 225 12.20 7.98 -6.90
N ILE A 226 12.13 7.31 -5.74
CA ILE A 226 13.16 7.40 -4.69
C ILE A 226 14.42 6.67 -5.12
N THR A 227 14.28 5.52 -5.79
CA THR A 227 15.39 4.76 -6.36
C THR A 227 16.18 5.60 -7.35
N SER A 228 15.51 6.34 -8.23
CA SER A 228 16.17 7.22 -9.21
C SER A 228 16.85 8.46 -8.59
N ALA A 229 16.37 8.92 -7.43
CA ALA A 229 16.85 10.16 -6.80
C ALA A 229 17.83 9.91 -5.62
N LYS A 230 18.20 8.65 -5.35
CA LYS A 230 18.95 8.29 -4.13
C LYS A 230 20.29 9.02 -3.99
N GLU A 231 21.02 9.22 -5.08
CA GLU A 231 22.31 9.92 -5.05
C GLU A 231 22.16 11.42 -4.84
N ASP A 232 21.17 12.03 -5.48
CA ASP A 232 20.85 13.46 -5.34
C ASP A 232 20.37 13.76 -3.91
N LEU A 233 19.53 12.91 -3.35
CA LEU A 233 19.10 13.00 -1.96
C LEU A 233 20.27 12.85 -1.00
N ALA A 234 21.16 11.88 -1.23
CA ALA A 234 22.35 11.72 -0.42
C ALA A 234 23.28 12.95 -0.49
N LYS A 235 23.46 13.51 -1.70
CA LYS A 235 24.25 14.73 -1.90
C LYS A 235 23.63 15.93 -1.17
N ARG A 236 22.31 16.09 -1.26
CA ARG A 236 21.59 17.15 -0.56
C ARG A 236 21.75 17.03 0.95
N ILE A 237 21.50 15.86 1.51
CA ILE A 237 21.61 15.61 2.96
C ILE A 237 23.04 15.86 3.46
N ALA A 238 24.06 15.45 2.69
CA ALA A 238 25.46 15.70 3.04
C ALA A 238 25.81 17.20 3.09
N GLY A 239 25.18 18.01 2.22
CA GLY A 239 25.36 19.46 2.11
C GLY A 239 24.50 20.31 3.04
N MET A 240 23.60 19.70 3.83
CA MET A 240 22.80 20.42 4.82
C MET A 240 23.68 21.01 5.93
N ASN A 241 23.14 22.02 6.64
CA ASN A 241 23.74 22.48 7.89
C ASN A 241 23.85 21.34 8.92
N LEU A 242 24.71 21.52 9.94
CA LEU A 242 25.04 20.47 10.89
C LEU A 242 23.81 19.91 11.62
N ALA A 243 22.87 20.77 12.04
CA ALA A 243 21.69 20.38 12.79
C ALA A 243 20.72 19.55 11.93
N ASN A 244 20.39 20.04 10.73
CA ASN A 244 19.49 19.36 9.80
C ASN A 244 20.11 18.05 9.30
N ARG A 245 21.41 18.03 9.01
CA ARG A 245 22.14 16.82 8.61
C ARG A 245 22.09 15.76 9.70
N ALA A 246 22.34 16.13 10.96
CA ALA A 246 22.28 15.19 12.08
C ALA A 246 20.86 14.62 12.24
N ALA A 247 19.82 15.46 12.15
CA ALA A 247 18.43 15.02 12.22
C ALA A 247 18.07 14.08 11.07
N ALA A 248 18.43 14.42 9.82
CA ALA A 248 18.19 13.59 8.65
C ALA A 248 18.87 12.22 8.77
N CYS A 249 20.13 12.17 9.19
CA CYS A 249 20.85 10.91 9.41
C CYS A 249 20.21 10.04 10.50
N ASN A 250 19.71 10.64 11.58
CA ASN A 250 18.99 9.92 12.63
C ASN A 250 17.70 9.27 12.08
N HIS A 251 16.92 10.01 11.29
CA HIS A 251 15.70 9.47 10.68
C HIS A 251 16.01 8.41 9.62
N LEU A 252 17.04 8.58 8.78
CA LEU A 252 17.47 7.55 7.83
C LEU A 252 17.84 6.24 8.54
N THR A 253 18.54 6.33 9.66
CA THR A 253 18.89 5.15 10.48
C THR A 253 17.63 4.47 11.04
N ALA A 254 16.63 5.24 11.47
CA ALA A 254 15.35 4.72 11.93
C ALA A 254 14.49 4.10 10.81
N LEU A 255 14.74 4.47 9.55
CA LEU A 255 14.09 3.90 8.36
C LEU A 255 14.74 2.59 7.90
N CYS A 256 15.84 2.14 8.53
CA CYS A 256 16.46 0.85 8.23
C CYS A 256 15.70 -0.29 8.94
N PRO A 257 15.15 -1.29 8.21
CA PRO A 257 14.60 -2.48 8.85
C PRO A 257 15.70 -3.23 9.62
N LYS A 258 15.31 -3.94 10.68
CA LYS A 258 16.26 -4.72 11.49
C LYS A 258 16.94 -5.84 10.70
N ASP A 259 16.25 -6.38 9.69
CA ASP A 259 16.70 -7.47 8.85
C ASP A 259 16.61 -7.04 7.37
N GLY A 260 17.74 -6.60 6.80
CA GLY A 260 17.87 -6.33 5.36
C GLY A 260 18.32 -4.92 4.97
N SER A 261 18.84 -4.79 3.75
CA SER A 261 19.14 -3.50 3.12
C SER A 261 17.91 -2.92 2.46
N ASN A 262 17.70 -1.62 2.56
CA ASN A 262 16.69 -0.89 1.81
C ASN A 262 17.26 0.40 1.20
N ILE A 263 16.45 1.11 0.41
CA ILE A 263 16.89 2.35 -0.24
C ILE A 263 17.43 3.40 0.74
N PHE A 264 16.90 3.47 1.96
CA PHE A 264 17.34 4.43 2.96
C PHE A 264 18.68 4.06 3.60
N THR A 265 18.99 2.75 3.67
CA THR A 265 20.31 2.25 4.06
C THR A 265 21.35 2.68 3.03
N GLU A 266 21.04 2.52 1.74
CA GLU A 266 21.91 2.97 0.65
C GLU A 266 22.12 4.50 0.69
N ILE A 267 21.05 5.27 0.88
CA ILE A 267 21.14 6.74 1.00
C ILE A 267 22.02 7.11 2.20
N ALA A 268 21.83 6.48 3.36
CA ALA A 268 22.63 6.75 4.55
C ALA A 268 24.13 6.48 4.33
N ASP A 269 24.47 5.40 3.64
CA ASP A 269 25.86 5.06 3.34
C ASP A 269 26.49 6.01 2.32
N LEU A 270 25.72 6.42 1.30
CA LEU A 270 26.15 7.47 0.36
C LEU A 270 26.40 8.81 1.07
N VAL A 271 25.54 9.20 2.01
CA VAL A 271 25.73 10.42 2.83
C VAL A 271 27.05 10.33 3.61
N LYS A 272 27.30 9.21 4.31
CA LYS A 272 28.55 9.02 5.07
C LYS A 272 29.79 9.15 4.19
N ASN A 273 29.77 8.53 3.01
CA ASN A 273 30.90 8.57 2.08
C ASN A 273 31.14 9.98 1.54
N LYS A 274 30.08 10.74 1.21
CA LYS A 274 30.19 12.12 0.73
C LYS A 274 30.70 13.08 1.80
N VAL A 275 30.26 12.93 3.06
CA VAL A 275 30.77 13.75 4.17
C VAL A 275 32.26 13.49 4.42
N ARG A 276 32.71 12.23 4.35
CA ARG A 276 34.13 11.87 4.48
C ARG A 276 34.97 12.49 3.36
N ALA A 277 34.55 12.33 2.10
CA ALA A 277 35.26 12.92 0.97
C ALA A 277 35.39 14.44 1.08
N ALA A 278 34.36 15.14 1.58
CA ALA A 278 34.44 16.59 1.81
C ALA A 278 35.48 16.97 2.89
N HIS A 279 35.65 16.15 3.92
CA HIS A 279 36.68 16.35 4.96
C HIS A 279 38.09 15.97 4.48
N ASP A 280 38.22 14.95 3.64
CA ASP A 280 39.51 14.50 3.10
C ASP A 280 40.04 15.45 2.01
N HIS A 281 39.15 16.16 1.30
CA HIS A 281 39.52 17.17 0.29
C HIS A 281 39.60 18.61 0.83
N SER A 282 39.16 18.88 2.06
CA SER A 282 39.30 20.21 2.70
C SER A 282 40.61 20.39 3.48
N ALA A 283 41.61 19.55 3.24
CA ALA A 283 42.92 19.66 3.89
C ALA A 283 43.80 20.81 3.34
N ASP A 284 43.31 21.59 2.36
CA ASP A 284 44.06 22.70 1.74
C ASP A 284 43.30 24.04 1.65
N SER A 285 42.20 24.25 2.40
CA SER A 285 41.66 25.61 2.57
C SER A 285 40.95 25.84 3.91
N ASP A 286 41.61 26.68 4.73
CA ASP A 286 41.10 27.51 5.82
C ASP A 286 39.74 27.12 6.43
N PHE A 287 39.78 26.22 7.41
CA PHE A 287 38.80 26.19 8.50
C PHE A 287 39.56 26.16 9.83
N GLU A 288 40.04 27.34 10.25
CA GLU A 288 40.49 27.56 11.62
C GLU A 288 39.31 27.36 12.59
N ILE A 289 39.23 26.17 13.19
CA ILE A 289 38.52 26.01 14.46
C ILE A 289 39.51 26.35 15.56
N SER A 290 39.33 27.57 16.07
CA SER A 290 39.98 28.15 17.23
C SER A 290 40.15 27.14 18.38
N ARG A 291 41.39 26.66 18.57
CA ARG A 291 41.89 26.17 19.85
C ARG A 291 42.46 27.37 20.62
N GLN A 292 41.60 28.16 21.24
CA GLN A 292 42.01 29.07 22.32
C GLN A 292 40.94 29.09 23.41
N GLY A 293 41.37 28.88 24.65
CA GLY A 293 40.51 29.04 25.82
C GLY A 293 40.62 27.98 26.93
N LYS A 294 41.83 27.48 27.23
CA LYS A 294 42.15 27.11 28.63
C LYS A 294 43.11 28.16 29.15
N ASP A 295 42.83 28.63 30.36
CA ASP A 295 43.58 29.59 31.18
C ASP A 295 43.15 31.07 31.05
N ALA A 296 42.07 31.41 31.77
CA ALA A 296 41.96 32.70 32.45
C ALA A 296 40.92 32.60 33.59
N ALA A 297 41.39 32.64 34.83
CA ALA A 297 40.56 32.87 36.00
C ALA A 297 40.34 34.38 36.17
N SER A 298 39.09 34.85 36.34
CA SER A 298 38.73 35.93 37.28
C SER A 298 37.22 36.20 37.35
N LYS A 299 36.74 36.12 38.59
CA LYS A 299 35.56 36.68 39.26
C LYS A 299 34.66 37.67 38.49
N SER A 300 33.34 37.44 38.52
CA SER A 300 32.36 38.34 39.18
C SER A 300 30.93 37.76 39.12
N ASP A 301 30.10 38.21 40.07
CA ASP A 301 28.89 37.60 40.60
C ASP A 301 27.61 37.67 39.74
N ALA A 302 26.79 36.61 39.81
CA ALA A 302 25.32 36.69 39.90
C ALA A 302 24.70 35.35 40.39
N PRO A 303 23.53 35.36 41.08
CA PRO A 303 23.12 34.32 42.01
C PRO A 303 22.03 33.35 41.51
N ASP A 304 21.91 32.26 42.28
CA ASP A 304 20.83 31.30 42.50
C ASP A 304 20.35 30.33 41.39
N SER A 305 20.72 29.06 41.61
CA SER A 305 20.14 27.84 41.03
C SER A 305 18.76 27.51 41.64
N PRO A 306 18.02 26.55 41.05
CA PRO A 306 18.09 25.22 41.70
C PRO A 306 18.18 24.00 40.74
N LYS A 307 19.07 23.09 41.17
CA LYS A 307 18.99 21.62 41.17
C LYS A 307 19.05 20.83 39.85
N LEU A 308 20.30 20.54 39.47
CA LEU A 308 20.89 19.19 39.30
C LEU A 308 19.91 18.00 39.24
N VAL A 309 19.82 17.40 38.05
CA VAL A 309 19.78 15.93 37.91
C VAL A 309 20.96 15.54 37.03
N ASN A 310 21.78 14.64 37.55
CA ASN A 310 23.09 14.25 37.06
C ASN A 310 22.93 13.03 36.14
N PRO A 311 23.33 13.06 34.85
CA PRO A 311 23.64 11.85 34.12
C PRO A 311 25.15 11.70 34.02
N GLY A 312 25.67 10.68 34.71
CA GLY A 312 27.07 10.29 34.60
C GLY A 312 27.48 10.06 33.14
N LYS A 313 28.64 10.63 32.79
CA LYS A 313 29.58 10.21 31.74
C LYS A 313 29.02 9.21 30.70
N LEU A 314 28.38 9.71 29.65
CA LEU A 314 28.35 9.02 28.36
C LEU A 314 29.54 9.52 27.53
N LYS A 315 30.63 8.74 27.56
CA LYS A 315 31.67 8.82 26.54
C LYS A 315 31.02 8.51 25.20
N CYS A 316 31.10 9.48 24.28
CA CYS A 316 30.82 9.28 22.87
C CYS A 316 31.82 8.24 22.34
N GLY A 317 31.37 7.00 22.19
CA GLY A 317 32.12 5.88 21.64
C GLY A 317 31.98 5.87 20.13
N ILE A 318 33.03 6.32 19.46
CA ILE A 318 33.26 6.26 18.03
C ILE A 318 33.52 4.79 17.62
N PHE A 319 32.85 4.32 16.55
CA PHE A 319 33.01 3.06 15.81
C PHE A 319 32.89 1.72 16.60
N GLY A 320 31.71 1.11 16.54
CA GLY A 320 31.52 -0.35 16.73
C GLY A 320 31.27 -1.01 15.37
N GLY A 321 32.23 -1.81 14.92
CA GLY A 321 32.26 -2.43 13.60
C GLY A 321 31.24 -3.56 13.40
N CYS A 322 30.71 -3.64 12.18
CA CYS A 322 30.11 -4.86 11.65
C CYS A 322 31.26 -5.68 11.05
N SER A 323 31.69 -6.73 11.75
CA SER A 323 32.76 -7.63 11.29
C SER A 323 32.29 -8.44 10.08
N THR A 324 32.91 -8.23 8.93
CA THR A 324 32.95 -9.19 7.83
C THR A 324 34.21 -10.05 7.98
N SER A 325 34.06 -11.32 8.37
CA SER A 325 35.14 -12.31 8.26
C SER A 325 35.12 -12.93 6.86
N LYS A 326 36.28 -12.90 6.22
CA LYS A 326 36.57 -13.40 4.87
C LYS A 326 36.57 -14.93 4.76
N ALA A 327 36.43 -15.36 3.51
CA ALA A 327 36.31 -16.69 2.92
C ALA A 327 37.52 -17.64 3.06
N GLU A 328 37.26 -18.92 2.76
CA GLU A 328 37.95 -19.87 1.83
C GLU A 328 37.15 -21.21 1.87
N ASP A 329 37.15 -22.14 0.92
CA ASP A 329 37.17 -22.23 -0.55
C ASP A 329 36.87 -23.73 -0.87
N ASN A 330 36.50 -24.02 -2.12
CA ASN A 330 36.47 -25.33 -2.83
C ASN A 330 35.14 -26.09 -2.98
N GLY A 331 34.81 -26.38 -4.25
CA GLY A 331 33.94 -27.50 -4.62
C GLY A 331 33.26 -27.45 -6.00
N ASP A 332 34.03 -27.35 -7.07
CA ASP A 332 33.85 -27.93 -8.43
C ASP A 332 32.52 -27.86 -9.24
N TYR A 333 32.65 -27.18 -10.38
CA TYR A 333 32.31 -27.59 -11.77
C TYR A 333 31.08 -28.47 -12.05
N TYR A 334 30.14 -27.92 -12.83
CA TYR A 334 29.79 -28.45 -14.16
C TYR A 334 29.49 -27.31 -15.13
N SER A 335 30.15 -27.39 -16.28
CA SER A 335 30.08 -26.52 -17.46
C SER A 335 29.18 -27.14 -18.53
N ASP A 336 28.85 -26.30 -19.51
CA ASP A 336 28.35 -26.57 -20.88
C ASP A 336 26.87 -26.15 -21.06
N SER A 337 26.58 -24.95 -21.56
CA SER A 337 26.80 -24.36 -22.90
C SER A 337 25.76 -24.79 -23.93
N ASP A 338 25.31 -23.77 -24.68
CA ASP A 338 24.70 -23.78 -26.04
C ASP A 338 23.32 -23.10 -26.05
N THR A 339 22.95 -22.16 -26.93
CA THR A 339 23.61 -21.34 -27.97
C THR A 339 22.54 -20.31 -28.40
N GLU A 340 22.96 -19.24 -29.08
CA GLU A 340 22.09 -18.17 -29.58
C GLU A 340 21.12 -18.58 -30.72
N GLU A 341 20.23 -17.63 -31.03
CA GLU A 341 19.49 -17.39 -32.29
C GLU A 341 18.34 -18.35 -32.69
N GLU A 342 17.11 -17.83 -32.70
CA GLU A 342 16.42 -17.52 -33.96
C GLU A 342 15.12 -16.71 -33.75
N LYS A 343 15.01 -15.62 -34.51
CA LYS A 343 13.80 -14.83 -34.74
C LYS A 343 12.74 -15.68 -35.45
N LYS A 344 11.46 -15.58 -35.06
CA LYS A 344 10.32 -15.39 -36.01
C LYS A 344 9.19 -14.60 -35.35
N GLY A 345 8.81 -13.49 -36.01
CA GLY A 345 7.65 -12.69 -35.64
C GLY A 345 6.32 -13.35 -36.03
N SER A 346 5.24 -12.85 -35.45
CA SER A 346 3.90 -13.10 -35.97
C SER A 346 3.00 -11.91 -35.64
N CYS A 347 2.74 -11.09 -36.67
CA CYS A 347 1.62 -10.16 -36.73
C CYS A 347 0.31 -10.94 -36.65
N TRP A 348 -0.61 -10.51 -35.80
CA TRP A 348 -2.01 -10.89 -35.90
C TRP A 348 -2.84 -9.61 -36.07
N SER A 349 -3.03 -9.26 -37.34
CA SER A 349 -4.13 -8.44 -37.83
C SER A 349 -5.33 -9.35 -38.07
N TRP A 350 -6.50 -9.05 -37.50
CA TRP A 350 -7.79 -9.36 -38.15
C TRP A 350 -8.78 -8.28 -37.79
N GLY A 351 -9.15 -7.48 -38.80
CA GLY A 351 -10.42 -6.78 -38.84
C GLY A 351 -11.38 -7.56 -39.73
N GLN A 352 -12.65 -7.56 -39.36
CA GLN A 352 -13.79 -7.15 -40.19
C GLN A 352 -14.99 -6.92 -39.28
#